data_AF-A0A4P6X1V8-F1
#
_entry.id   AF-A0A4P6X1V8-F1
#
_cell.length_a   1.000
_cell.length_b   1.000
_cell.length_c   1.000
_cell.angle_alpha   90.00
_cell.angle_beta   90.00
_cell.angle_gamma   90.00
#
_symmetry.space_group_name_H-M   'P 1'
#
loop_
_entity.id
_entity.type
_entity.pdbx_description
1 polymer ?
#
loop_
_entity_poly.entity_id
_entity_poly.type
_entity_poly.pdbx_seq_one_letter_code
_entity_poly.pdbx_strand_id
1 'polypeptide(L)' 'MIRLGAQIRLTSKEIEYFQWLTDIEPAGIRTLADLDAYVAKCKAHYWGVSHDTQFLHWMIDQEVARCLAA' A
#
# COMPACT_ATOMS: atom_id res chain seq x y z
N MET A 1 -7.56 -1.76 8.92
CA MET A 1 -6.24 -1.45 9.50
C MET A 1 -6.48 -1.02 10.93
N ILE A 2 -5.60 -1.39 11.86
CA ILE A 2 -5.75 -0.95 13.25
C ILE A 2 -4.85 0.27 13.47
N ARG A 3 -5.38 1.32 14.11
CA ARG A 3 -4.63 2.55 14.41
C ARG A 3 -4.59 2.77 15.91
N LEU A 4 -3.42 3.15 16.41
CA LEU A 4 -3.16 3.50 17.80
C LEU A 4 -2.30 4.77 17.84
N GLY A 5 -2.96 5.93 17.85
CA GLY A 5 -2.27 7.21 17.70
C GLY A 5 -1.56 7.32 16.35
N ALA A 6 -0.24 7.56 16.37
CA ALA A 6 0.58 7.62 15.17
C ALA A 6 1.00 6.23 14.63
N GLN A 7 0.75 5.17 15.39
CA GLN A 7 1.07 3.82 14.97
C GLN A 7 -0.10 3.19 14.22
N ILE A 8 0.24 2.42 13.19
CA ILE A 8 -0.69 1.60 12.42
C ILE A 8 -0.23 0.15 12.43
N ARG A 9 -1.17 -0.75 12.22
CA ARG A 9 -0.91 -2.16 11.94
C ARG A 9 -1.87 -2.63 10.86
N LEU A 10 -1.30 -3.07 9.73
CA LEU A 10 -2.08 -3.75 8.71
C LEU A 10 -2.62 -5.08 9.26
N THR A 11 -3.87 -5.36 8.93
CA THR A 11 -4.50 -6.66 9.19
C THR A 11 -3.98 -7.70 8.21
N SER A 12 -4.13 -8.99 8.52
CA SER A 12 -3.68 -10.06 7.62
C SER A 12 -4.32 -9.96 6.23
N LYS A 13 -5.60 -9.57 6.16
CA LYS A 13 -6.31 -9.37 4.87
C LYS A 13 -5.71 -8.25 4.03
N GLU A 14 -5.33 -7.14 4.67
CA GLU A 14 -4.69 -6.01 3.98
C GLU A 14 -3.30 -6.41 3.49
N ILE A 15 -2.53 -7.14 4.30
CA ILE A 15 -1.22 -7.68 3.92
C ILE A 15 -1.33 -8.59 2.71
N GLU A 16 -2.24 -9.57 2.74
CA GLU A 16 -2.50 -10.49 1.64
C GLU A 16 -2.90 -9.74 0.35
N TYR A 17 -3.77 -8.75 0.47
CA TYR A 17 -4.23 -7.99 -0.69
C TYR A 17 -3.13 -7.09 -1.28
N PHE A 18 -2.35 -6.39 -0.45
CA PHE A 18 -1.21 -5.60 -0.92
C PHE A 18 -0.15 -6.46 -1.59
N GLN A 19 0.15 -7.63 -1.03
CA GLN A 19 1.08 -8.57 -1.63
C GLN A 19 0.54 -9.11 -2.97
N TRP A 20 -0.74 -9.46 -3.05
CA TRP A 20 -1.36 -9.89 -4.31
C TRP A 20 -1.36 -8.79 -5.37
N LEU A 21 -1.63 -7.54 -4.97
CA LEU A 21 -1.72 -6.39 -5.88
C LEU A 21 -0.35 -5.95 -6.42
N THR A 22 0.67 -5.94 -5.55
CA THR A 22 1.96 -5.32 -5.86
C THR A 22 3.11 -6.31 -6.01
N ASP A 23 2.87 -7.60 -5.77
CA ASP A 23 3.89 -8.65 -5.67
C ASP A 23 5.06 -8.32 -4.71
N ILE A 24 4.86 -7.35 -3.82
CA ILE A 24 5.84 -6.87 -2.85
C ILE A 24 5.25 -7.03 -1.46
N GLU A 25 5.97 -7.76 -0.60
CA GLU A 25 5.56 -7.98 0.78
C GLU A 25 5.50 -6.64 1.57
N PRO A 26 4.34 -6.29 2.17
CA PRO A 26 4.18 -5.09 3.00
C PRO A 26 4.72 -5.31 4.42
N ALA A 27 6.01 -5.64 4.52
CA ALA A 27 6.68 -5.94 5.78
C ALA A 27 7.10 -4.67 6.54
N GLY A 28 6.95 -4.67 7.87
CA GLY A 28 7.50 -3.64 8.74
C GLY A 28 6.73 -2.31 8.81
N ILE A 29 5.52 -2.25 8.25
CA ILE A 29 4.69 -1.04 8.28
C ILE A 29 4.11 -0.82 9.69
N ARG A 30 4.60 0.21 10.38
CA ARG A 30 4.21 0.54 11.76
C ARG A 30 3.65 1.95 11.89
N THR A 31 3.85 2.80 10.90
CA THR A 31 3.40 4.20 10.86
C THR A 31 2.83 4.53 9.48
N LEU A 32 2.09 5.64 9.38
CA LEU A 32 1.62 6.14 8.08
C LEU A 32 2.80 6.47 7.15
N ALA A 33 3.91 6.97 7.69
CA ALA A 33 5.12 7.22 6.92
C ALA A 33 5.74 5.94 6.34
N ASP A 34 5.70 4.83 7.08
CA ASP A 34 6.15 3.52 6.56
C ASP A 34 5.25 3.03 5.43
N LEU A 35 3.94 3.28 5.54
CA LEU A 35 2.97 2.94 4.50
C LEU A 35 3.21 3.77 3.23
N ASP A 36 3.43 5.08 3.37
CA ASP A 36 3.75 5.96 2.24
C ASP A 36 5.07 5.55 1.57
N ALA A 37 6.09 5.19 2.35
CA ALA A 37 7.36 4.70 1.85
C ALA A 37 7.19 3.36 1.10
N TYR A 38 6.34 2.46 1.59
CA TYR A 38 5.98 1.23 0.89
C TYR A 38 5.29 1.52 -0.45
N VAL A 39 4.29 2.40 -0.47
CA VAL A 39 3.59 2.81 -1.70
C VAL A 39 4.56 3.41 -2.72
N ALA A 40 5.45 4.30 -2.28
CA ALA A 40 6.46 4.90 -3.14
C ALA A 40 7.40 3.84 -3.73
N LYS A 41 7.81 2.84 -2.93
CA LYS A 41 8.60 1.69 -3.40
C LYS A 41 7.84 0.89 -4.45
N CYS A 42 6.57 0.57 -4.23
CA CYS A 42 5.75 -0.17 -5.21
C CYS A 42 5.62 0.60 -6.52
N LYS A 43 5.31 1.90 -6.46
CA LYS A 43 5.19 2.74 -7.67
C LYS A 43 6.51 2.91 -8.41
N ALA A 44 7.63 2.99 -7.70
CA ALA A 44 8.97 3.03 -8.31
C ALA A 44 9.36 1.69 -8.96
N HIS A 45 8.95 0.56 -8.36
CA HIS A 45 9.17 -0.77 -8.94
C HIS A 45 8.43 -0.93 -10.26
N TYR A 46 7.16 -0.55 -10.30
CA TYR A 46 6.37 -0.48 -11.53
C TYR A 46 6.61 0.85 -12.24
N TRP A 47 7.79 0.99 -12.83
CA TRP A 47 8.15 2.14 -13.65
C TRP A 47 7.42 2.08 -15.01
N GLY A 48 6.98 3.23 -15.51
CA GLY A 48 6.31 3.34 -16.80
C GLY A 48 5.20 4.39 -16.82
N VAL A 49 4.80 4.76 -18.03
CA VAL A 49 3.70 5.72 -18.27
C VAL A 49 2.54 5.08 -19.05
N SER A 50 2.54 3.75 -19.18
CA SER A 50 1.44 3.03 -19.82
C SER A 50 0.17 3.18 -18.98
N HIS A 51 -0.98 3.02 -19.64
CA HIS A 51 -2.27 2.99 -18.93
C HIS A 51 -2.31 1.89 -17.87
N ASP A 52 -1.69 0.74 -18.13
CA ASP A 52 -1.63 -0.36 -17.16
C ASP A 52 -0.84 0.02 -15.91
N THR A 53 0.31 0.68 -16.06
CA THR A 53 1.10 1.18 -14.92
C THR A 53 0.34 2.24 -14.13
N GLN A 54 -0.29 3.19 -14.82
CA GLN A 54 -1.10 4.23 -14.16
C GLN A 54 -2.31 3.62 -13.43
N PHE A 55 -2.95 2.62 -14.03
CA PHE A 55 -4.07 1.91 -13.43
C PHE A 55 -3.63 1.15 -12.18
N LEU A 56 -2.48 0.47 -12.22
CA LEU A 56 -1.90 -0.18 -11.04
C LEU A 56 -1.56 0.83 -9.94
N HIS A 57 -0.93 1.96 -10.28
CA HIS A 57 -0.63 3.02 -9.32
C HIS A 57 -1.90 3.57 -8.65
N TRP A 58 -2.95 3.77 -9.45
CA TRP A 58 -4.26 4.19 -8.95
C TRP A 58 -4.88 3.14 -8.02
N MET A 59 -4.83 1.84 -8.37
CA MET A 59 -5.33 0.76 -7.51
C MET A 59 -4.63 0.74 -6.15
N ILE A 60 -3.32 0.95 -6.12
CA ILE A 60 -2.55 1.05 -4.87
C ILE A 60 -3.07 2.21 -4.01
N ASP A 61 -3.27 3.39 -4.62
CA ASP A 61 -3.78 4.56 -3.91
C ASP A 61 -5.20 4.34 -3.36
N GLN A 62 -6.06 3.66 -4.12
CA GLN A 62 -7.42 3.32 -3.67
C GLN A 62 -7.40 2.39 -2.45
N GLU A 63 -6.53 1.37 -2.44
CA GLU A 63 -6.46 0.45 -1.30
C GLU A 63 -5.92 1.16 -0.06
N VAL A 64 -4.94 2.07 -0.20
CA VAL A 64 -4.51 2.93 0.91
C VAL A 64 -5.66 3.78 1.42
N ALA A 65 -6.40 4.46 0.53
CA ALA A 65 -7.53 5.28 0.93
C ALA A 65 -8.61 4.46 1.68
N ARG A 66 -8.86 3.22 1.24
CA ARG A 66 -9.77 2.29 1.90
C ARG A 66 -9.27 1.89 3.29
N CYS A 67 -7.98 1.55 3.43
CA CYS A 67 -7.37 1.28 4.73
C CYS A 67 -7.48 2.48 5.68
N LEU A 68 -7.39 3.70 5.13
CA LEU A 68 -7.50 4.97 5.85
C LEU A 68 -8.94 5.40 6.16
N ALA A 69 -9.95 4.80 5.54
CA ALA A 69 -11.37 5.06 5.81
C ALA A 69 -11.99 4.08 6.81
N ALA A 70 -11.38 2.91 6.99
CA ALA A 70 -11.78 1.87 7.95
C ALA A 70 -11.27 2.15 9.37
#